data_AF-A0A6V7KLM1-F1
#
_entry.id   AF-A0A6V7KLM1-F1
#
_cell.length_a   1.000
_cell.length_b   1.000
_cell.length_c   1.000
_cell.angle_alpha   90.00
_cell.angle_beta   90.00
_cell.angle_gamma   90.00
#
_symmetry.space_group_name_H-M   'P 1'
#
loop_
_entity.id
_entity.type
_entity.pdbx_description
1 polymer ?
#
loop_
_entity_poly.entity_id
_entity_poly.type
_entity_poly.pdbx_seq_one_letter_code
_entity_poly.pdbx_strand_id
1 'polypeptide(L)' 'AAIGIADLCVKAMEADGCTQQEARDKVWMMDIDGLLTKDRKAGNLDGHKKWYAKDHKDLKTLIEVVKEVKPTCLI' A
#
# COMPACT_ATOMS: atom_id res chain seq x y z
N ALA A 1 6.47 -10.56 -4.79
CA ALA A 1 6.21 -11.22 -3.48
C ALA A 1 5.23 -10.41 -2.62
N ALA A 2 5.51 -9.11 -2.35
CA ALA A 2 4.71 -8.28 -1.44
C ALA A 2 3.18 -8.26 -1.70
N ILE A 3 2.75 -8.22 -2.96
CA ILE A 3 1.30 -8.19 -3.29
C ILE A 3 0.56 -9.43 -2.79
N GLY A 4 1.17 -10.62 -2.85
CA GLY A 4 0.51 -11.84 -2.38
C GLY A 4 0.31 -11.84 -0.87
N ILE A 5 1.27 -11.28 -0.11
CA ILE A 5 1.15 -11.09 1.34
C ILE A 5 0.07 -10.05 1.64
N ALA A 6 0.07 -8.94 0.91
CA ALA A 6 -0.96 -7.90 1.04
C ALA A 6 -2.37 -8.46 0.82
N ASP A 7 -2.58 -9.25 -0.24
CA ASP A 7 -3.87 -9.87 -0.54
C ASP A 7 -4.31 -10.87 0.55
N LEU A 8 -3.38 -11.63 1.14
CA LEU A 8 -3.69 -12.51 2.26
C LEU A 8 -4.03 -11.73 3.54
N CYS A 9 -3.32 -10.64 3.83
CA CYS A 9 -3.66 -9.75 4.94
C CYS A 9 -5.04 -9.11 4.74
N VAL A 10 -5.37 -8.69 3.52
CA VAL A 10 -6.71 -8.17 3.20
C VAL A 10 -7.77 -9.23 3.45
N LYS A 11 -7.58 -10.46 2.97
CA LYS A 11 -8.54 -11.57 3.22
C LYS A 11 -8.69 -11.90 4.70
N ALA A 12 -7.62 -11.82 5.48
CA ALA A 12 -7.69 -12.01 6.92
C ALA A 12 -8.52 -10.91 7.60
N MET A 13 -8.30 -9.64 7.24
CA MET A 13 -9.11 -8.53 7.74
C MET A 13 -10.57 -8.61 7.29
N GLU A 14 -10.84 -9.10 6.07
CA GLU A 14 -12.20 -9.38 5.59
C GLU A 14 -12.90 -10.45 6.44
N ALA A 15 -12.17 -11.51 6.82
CA ALA A 15 -12.68 -12.55 7.71
C ALA A 15 -12.99 -12.02 9.12
N ASP A 16 -12.23 -11.02 9.58
CA ASP A 16 -12.47 -10.30 10.85
C ASP A 16 -13.58 -9.25 10.75
N GLY A 17 -14.23 -9.10 9.58
CA GLY A 17 -15.40 -8.24 9.38
C GLY A 17 -15.12 -6.87 8.77
N CYS A 18 -13.89 -6.56 8.35
CA CYS A 18 -13.62 -5.37 7.54
C CYS A 18 -14.17 -5.56 6.11
N THR A 19 -14.54 -4.46 5.46
CA THR A 19 -14.73 -4.52 4.01
C THR A 19 -13.38 -4.65 3.30
N GLN A 20 -13.41 -5.19 2.07
CA GLN A 20 -12.22 -5.27 1.21
C GLN A 20 -11.51 -3.91 1.08
N GLN A 21 -12.29 -2.85 0.92
CA GLN A 21 -11.76 -1.52 0.71
C GLN A 21 -11.09 -0.98 1.97
N GLU A 22 -11.71 -1.10 3.14
CA GLU A 22 -11.10 -0.70 4.42
C GLU A 22 -9.81 -1.48 4.70
N ALA A 23 -9.79 -2.77 4.40
CA ALA A 23 -8.61 -3.61 4.55
C ALA A 23 -7.47 -3.15 3.63
N ARG A 24 -7.76 -2.90 2.35
CA ARG A 24 -6.80 -2.33 1.40
C ARG A 24 -6.33 -0.94 1.82
N ASP A 25 -7.22 -0.14 2.40
CA ASP A 25 -6.92 1.21 2.88
C ASP A 25 -5.87 1.22 4.01
N LYS A 26 -5.82 0.15 4.81
CA LYS A 26 -4.81 -0.05 5.86
C LYS A 26 -3.44 -0.50 5.35
N VAL A 27 -3.35 -1.06 4.14
CA VAL A 27 -2.10 -1.57 3.57
C VAL A 27 -1.41 -0.51 2.74
N TRP A 28 -0.13 -0.24 3.05
CA TRP A 28 0.72 0.70 2.33
C TRP A 28 1.86 -0.07 1.66
N MET A 29 2.14 0.24 0.40
CA MET A 29 3.21 -0.41 -0.36
C MET A 29 4.12 0.62 -1.00
N MET A 30 5.41 0.27 -1.08
CA MET A 30 6.42 1.02 -1.82
C MET A 30 7.20 0.09 -2.74
N ASP A 31 7.67 0.62 -3.87
CA ASP A 31 8.62 -0.05 -4.76
C ASP A 31 9.87 0.82 -4.98
N ILE A 32 10.70 0.47 -5.96
CA ILE A 32 11.96 1.19 -6.25
C ILE A 32 11.72 2.66 -6.62
N ASP A 33 10.53 3.00 -7.11
CA ASP A 33 10.16 4.37 -7.49
C ASP A 33 9.61 5.18 -6.30
N GLY A 34 9.35 4.52 -5.16
CA GLY A 34 8.81 5.13 -3.95
C GLY A 34 7.45 4.55 -3.53
N LEU A 35 6.70 5.32 -2.75
CA LEU A 35 5.36 4.95 -2.30
C LEU A 35 4.40 4.79 -3.49
N LEU A 36 3.54 3.78 -3.45
CA LEU A 36 2.48 3.61 -4.45
C LEU A 36 1.39 4.66 -4.22
N THR A 37 1.43 5.74 -5.00
CA THR A 37 0.47 6.84 -4.98
C THR A 37 -0.27 6.94 -6.31
N LYS A 38 -1.53 7.40 -6.30
CA LYS A 38 -2.35 7.53 -7.51
C LYS A 38 -1.81 8.59 -8.47
N ASP A 39 -1.18 9.64 -7.95
CA ASP A 39 -0.64 10.76 -8.72
C ASP A 39 0.83 10.57 -9.14
N ARG A 40 1.40 9.37 -8.93
CA ARG A 40 2.80 9.13 -9.26
C ARG A 40 3.04 9.28 -10.77
N LYS A 41 4.04 10.09 -11.12
CA LYS A 41 4.49 10.26 -12.51
C LYS A 41 5.43 9.16 -12.98
N ALA A 42 6.11 8.48 -12.05
CA ALA A 42 7.12 7.48 -12.33
C ALA A 42 6.59 6.06 -12.03
N GLY A 43 6.66 5.19 -13.04
CA GLY A 43 6.43 3.76 -12.92
C GLY A 43 4.98 3.30 -13.15
N ASN A 44 4.83 2.21 -13.89
CA ASN A 44 3.54 1.61 -14.20
C ASN A 44 2.84 1.07 -12.94
N LEU A 45 1.78 1.74 -12.51
CA LEU A 45 0.77 1.18 -11.62
C LEU A 45 -0.07 0.18 -12.43
N ASP A 46 0.47 -0.97 -12.80
CA ASP A 46 -0.30 -1.97 -13.56
C ASP A 46 -0.89 -3.06 -12.65
N GLY A 47 -2.07 -3.54 -13.05
CA GLY A 47 -2.77 -4.65 -12.40
C GLY A 47 -3.07 -4.43 -10.92
N HIS A 48 -2.68 -5.41 -10.10
CA HIS A 48 -2.99 -5.52 -8.68
C HIS A 48 -2.40 -4.37 -7.84
N LYS A 49 -1.35 -3.69 -8.32
CA LYS A 49 -0.74 -2.54 -7.62
C LYS A 49 -1.70 -1.36 -7.48
N LYS A 50 -2.60 -1.15 -8.46
CA LYS A 50 -3.56 -0.03 -8.45
C LYS A 50 -4.46 -0.04 -7.23
N TRP A 51 -4.80 -1.22 -6.70
CA TRP A 51 -5.72 -1.35 -5.57
C TRP A 51 -5.14 -0.89 -4.25
N TYR A 52 -3.81 -0.77 -4.18
CA TYR A 52 -3.08 -0.32 -3.01
C TYR A 52 -2.46 1.07 -3.20
N ALA A 53 -2.69 1.69 -4.36
CA ALA A 53 -2.25 3.04 -4.64
C ALA A 53 -3.04 4.05 -3.81
N LYS A 54 -2.33 4.87 -3.04
CA LYS A 54 -2.91 5.83 -2.11
C LYS A 54 -3.06 7.20 -2.75
N ASP A 55 -4.10 7.91 -2.36
CA ASP A 55 -4.21 9.34 -2.63
C ASP A 55 -3.34 10.07 -1.60
N HIS A 56 -2.03 10.12 -1.87
CA HIS A 56 -1.04 10.67 -0.96
C HIS A 56 0.11 11.29 -1.77
N LYS A 57 0.88 12.17 -1.12
CA LYS A 57 2.10 12.75 -1.69
C LYS A 57 3.09 11.66 -2.07
N ASP A 58 3.76 11.86 -3.21
CA ASP A 58 4.87 11.03 -3.68
C ASP A 58 6.03 11.10 -2.68
N LEU A 59 6.27 10.00 -1.97
CA LEU A 59 7.40 9.84 -1.05
C LEU A 59 8.37 8.83 -1.64
N LYS A 60 9.66 9.18 -1.71
CA LYS A 60 10.67 8.32 -2.35
C LYS A 60 11.43 7.46 -1.35
N THR A 61 11.58 7.93 -0.11
CA THR A 61 12.39 7.24 0.89
C THR A 61 11.52 6.50 1.90
N LEU A 62 11.98 5.32 2.33
CA LEU A 62 11.30 4.55 3.37
C LEU A 62 11.16 5.36 4.68
N ILE A 63 12.16 6.18 5.02
CA ILE A 63 12.14 6.98 6.25
C ILE A 63 11.03 8.04 6.23
N GLU A 64 10.77 8.67 5.09
CA GLU A 64 9.67 9.62 4.93
C GLU A 64 8.32 8.89 5.03
N VAL A 65 8.19 7.74 4.35
CA VAL A 65 6.96 6.93 4.41
C VAL A 65 6.64 6.52 5.84
N VAL A 66 7.62 6.01 6.59
CA VAL A 66 7.39 5.59 7.98
C VAL A 66 7.01 6.77 8.88
N LYS A 67 7.61 7.93 8.69
CA LYS A 67 7.29 9.14 9.48
C LYS A 67 5.88 9.67 9.22
N GLU A 68 5.44 9.63 7.96
CA GLU A 68 4.12 10.12 7.53
C GLU A 68 3.01 9.10 7.82
N VAL A 69 3.18 7.86 7.36
CA VAL A 69 2.17 6.78 7.48
C VAL A 69 2.09 6.22 8.89
N LYS A 70 3.19 6.23 9.64
CA LYS A 70 3.30 5.66 10.99
C LYS A 70 2.74 4.23 11.07
N PRO A 71 3.27 3.29 10.27
CA PRO A 71 2.75 1.94 10.23
C PRO A 71 2.96 1.21 11.56
N THR A 72 2.03 0.32 11.91
CA THR A 72 2.15 -0.56 13.08
C THR A 72 3.03 -1.78 12.81
N CYS A 73 3.19 -2.16 11.54
CA CYS A 73 4.00 -3.29 11.10
C CYS A 73 4.72 -2.90 9.80
N LEU A 74 6.00 -3.27 9.68
CA LEU A 74 6.83 -3.07 8.49
C LEU A 74 7.33 -4.43 8.01
N ILE A 75 7.11 -4.73 6.72
CA ILE A 75 7.45 -6.01 6.06
C ILE A 75 8.44 -5.75 4.94
#